data_AF-A0AB39URY9-F1
#
_entry.id   AF-A0AB39URY9-F1
#
_cell.length_a   1.000
_cell.length_b   1.000
_cell.length_c   1.000
_cell.angle_alpha   90.00
_cell.angle_beta   90.00
_cell.angle_gamma   90.00
#
_symmetry.space_group_name_H-M   'P 1'
#
loop_
_entity.id
_entity.type
_entity.pdbx_description
1 polymer ?
#
loop_
_entity_poly.entity_id
_entity_poly.type
_entity_poly.pdbx_seq_one_letter_code
_entity_poly.pdbx_strand_id
1 'polypeptide(L)'
;MSSTGLVHDYAAFVPALEDSSFKANSGYLEVAAGDYQVRVTLANILTVAIDTGTLTLEDGKVYSAIARDPAPSSSDFGVILLTDRN
;
A
#
# COMPACT_ATOMS: atom_id res chain seq x y z
N MET A 1 -12.97 5.16 31.57
CA MET A 1 -13.55 4.85 30.26
C MET A 1 -12.44 5.08 29.25
N SER A 2 -11.62 4.06 28.96
CA SER A 2 -10.49 4.21 28.05
C SER A 2 -11.01 4.31 26.64
N SER A 3 -10.69 5.42 25.98
CA SER A 3 -10.87 5.63 24.55
C SER A 3 -10.09 4.54 23.81
N THR A 4 -10.80 3.57 23.24
CA THR A 4 -10.24 2.63 22.26
C THR A 4 -9.83 3.46 21.05
N GLY A 5 -8.54 3.79 20.99
CA GLY A 5 -7.93 4.25 19.74
C GLY A 5 -8.26 3.22 18.68
N LEU A 6 -8.76 3.70 17.53
CA LEU A 6 -9.15 2.85 16.42
C LEU A 6 -7.90 2.10 15.96
N VAL A 7 -7.73 0.88 16.47
CA VAL A 7 -6.97 -0.12 15.74
C VAL A 7 -7.75 -0.23 14.43
N HIS A 8 -7.16 0.24 13.33
CA HIS A 8 -7.74 0.05 12.02
C HIS A 8 -7.80 -1.45 11.82
N ASP A 9 -8.96 -2.05 12.06
CA ASP A 9 -9.16 -3.49 11.94
C ASP A 9 -8.95 -3.86 10.47
N TYR A 10 -7.78 -4.43 10.19
CA TYR A 10 -7.41 -4.86 8.85
C TYR A 10 -8.16 -6.14 8.46
N ALA A 11 -8.75 -6.86 9.44
CA ALA A 11 -9.50 -8.09 9.22
C ALA A 11 -10.85 -7.85 8.52
N ALA A 12 -11.44 -6.66 8.68
CA ALA A 12 -12.64 -6.25 7.95
C ALA A 12 -12.37 -5.77 6.51
N PHE A 13 -11.11 -5.59 6.11
CA PHE A 13 -10.75 -5.18 4.75
C PHE A 13 -10.41 -6.40 3.90
N VAL A 14 -11.15 -6.59 2.80
CA VAL A 14 -10.75 -7.52 1.74
C VAL A 14 -9.57 -6.88 0.99
N PRO A 15 -8.41 -7.56 0.88
CA PRO A 15 -7.29 -7.02 0.13
C PRO A 15 -7.68 -6.82 -1.33
N ALA A 16 -7.35 -5.64 -1.87
CA ALA A 16 -7.54 -5.40 -3.31
C ALA A 16 -6.62 -6.29 -4.16
N LEU A 17 -5.49 -6.72 -3.59
CA LEU A 17 -4.49 -7.60 -4.19
C LEU A 17 -4.06 -8.63 -3.14
N GLU A 18 -4.12 -9.91 -3.50
CA GLU A 18 -3.70 -11.03 -2.66
C GLU A 18 -2.49 -11.75 -3.25
N ASP A 19 -1.72 -12.43 -2.40
CA ASP A 19 -0.64 -13.36 -2.78
C ASP A 19 0.43 -12.78 -3.75
N SER A 20 0.77 -11.50 -3.56
CA SER A 20 1.85 -10.89 -4.32
C SER A 20 3.20 -11.43 -3.84
N SER A 21 3.70 -12.45 -4.53
CA SER A 21 5.04 -12.98 -4.32
C SER A 21 6.10 -11.89 -4.48
N PHE A 22 7.25 -12.02 -3.82
CA PHE A 22 8.35 -11.07 -3.98
C PHE A 22 8.75 -10.98 -5.47
N LYS A 23 8.87 -9.74 -5.99
CA LYS A 23 9.07 -9.40 -7.41
C LYS A 23 7.87 -9.68 -8.35
N ALA A 24 6.73 -10.13 -7.84
CA ALA A 24 5.53 -10.22 -8.64
C ALA A 24 5.01 -8.82 -9.00
N ASN A 25 4.43 -8.71 -10.19
CA ASN A 25 3.60 -7.57 -10.53
C ASN A 25 2.14 -7.98 -10.30
N SER A 26 1.38 -7.09 -9.68
CA SER A 26 -0.06 -7.25 -9.48
C SER A 26 -0.89 -6.89 -10.72
N GLY A 27 -0.23 -6.38 -11.78
CA GLY A 27 -0.89 -5.62 -12.83
C GLY A 27 -1.38 -4.25 -12.36
N TYR A 28 -2.22 -3.62 -13.18
CA TYR A 28 -2.88 -2.35 -12.87
C TYR A 28 -4.30 -2.60 -12.37
N LEU A 29 -4.68 -1.90 -11.31
CA LEU A 29 -6.04 -1.86 -10.81
C LEU A 29 -6.62 -0.48 -11.15
N GLU A 30 -7.73 -0.46 -11.90
CA GLU A 30 -8.47 0.77 -12.14
C GLU A 30 -9.20 1.19 -10.87
N VAL A 31 -9.00 2.43 -10.48
CA VAL A 31 -9.64 3.06 -9.32
C VAL A 31 -10.18 4.42 -9.73
N ALA A 32 -11.25 4.87 -9.09
CA ALA A 32 -11.75 6.22 -9.28
C ALA A 32 -10.71 7.25 -8.79
N ALA A 33 -10.77 8.48 -9.31
CA ALA A 33 -9.98 9.57 -8.76
C ALA A 33 -10.40 9.85 -7.30
N GLY A 34 -9.43 10.14 -6.44
CA GLY A 34 -9.67 10.38 -5.03
C GLY A 34 -8.46 10.14 -4.14
N ASP A 35 -8.69 10.16 -2.84
CA ASP A 35 -7.66 9.94 -1.83
C ASP A 35 -7.65 8.48 -1.38
N TYR A 36 -6.50 7.83 -1.52
CA TYR A 36 -6.27 6.44 -1.21
C TYR A 36 -5.15 6.27 -0.20
N GLN A 37 -5.21 5.19 0.60
CA GLN A 37 -4.09 4.74 1.41
C GLN A 37 -3.67 3.37 0.92
N VAL A 38 -2.41 3.23 0.53
CA VAL A 38 -1.84 1.95 0.12
C VAL A 38 -1.07 1.37 1.29
N ARG A 39 -1.47 0.17 1.71
CA ARG A 39 -0.84 -0.57 2.80
C ARG A 39 -0.41 -1.94 2.32
N VAL A 40 0.81 -2.34 2.68
CA VAL A 40 1.35 -3.68 2.41
C VAL A 40 1.54 -4.39 3.74
N THR A 41 0.97 -5.59 3.85
CA THR A 41 1.13 -6.45 5.03
C THR A 41 2.16 -7.54 4.78
N LEU A 42 2.76 -8.06 5.85
CA LEU A 42 3.60 -9.25 5.77
C LEU A 42 2.78 -10.48 5.38
N ALA A 43 3.43 -11.48 4.77
CA ALA A 43 2.76 -12.70 4.35
C ALA A 43 2.12 -13.40 5.56
N ASN A 44 0.87 -13.83 5.40
CA ASN A 44 0.10 -14.60 6.39
C ASN A 44 -0.18 -13.90 7.74
N ILE A 45 0.16 -12.61 7.90
CA ILE A 45 -0.16 -11.82 9.09
C ILE A 45 -0.61 -10.40 8.73
N LEU A 46 -1.47 -9.79 9.54
CA LEU A 46 -2.01 -8.44 9.29
C LEU A 46 -1.07 -7.31 9.75
N THR A 47 0.21 -7.60 9.98
CA THR A 47 1.19 -6.58 10.34
C THR A 47 1.51 -5.74 9.11
N VAL A 48 1.19 -4.45 9.16
CA VAL A 48 1.51 -3.47 8.12
C VAL A 48 3.02 -3.24 8.11
N ALA A 49 3.67 -3.59 7.01
CA ALA A 49 5.09 -3.36 6.76
C ALA A 49 5.34 -2.00 6.08
N ILE A 50 4.40 -1.59 5.24
CA ILE A 50 4.44 -0.33 4.49
C ILE A 50 3.09 0.34 4.63
N ASP A 51 3.12 1.62 4.96
CA ASP A 51 1.98 2.54 4.87
C ASP A 51 2.44 3.78 4.10
N THR A 52 1.78 4.09 2.99
CA THR A 52 2.13 5.26 2.17
C THR A 52 1.61 6.58 2.73
N GLY A 53 0.76 6.54 3.76
CA GLY A 53 -0.15 7.62 4.09
C GLY A 53 -1.15 7.86 2.95
N THR A 54 -1.78 9.03 2.99
CA THR A 54 -2.76 9.45 1.96
C THR A 54 -2.06 9.83 0.66
N LEU A 55 -2.49 9.19 -0.42
CA LEU A 55 -2.12 9.43 -1.80
C LEU A 55 -3.34 9.98 -2.56
N THR A 56 -3.22 11.16 -3.15
CA THR A 56 -4.25 11.68 -4.06
C THR A 56 -3.99 11.14 -5.46
N LEU A 57 -4.94 10.38 -6.00
CA LEU A 57 -4.90 9.83 -7.35
C LEU A 57 -5.80 10.66 -8.27
N GLU A 58 -5.25 11.18 -9.35
CA GLU A 58 -5.96 12.01 -10.33
C GLU A 58 -6.57 11.16 -11.46
N ASP A 59 -7.66 11.66 -12.04
CA ASP A 59 -8.33 11.01 -13.17
C ASP A 59 -7.41 10.93 -14.40
N GLY A 60 -7.48 9.81 -15.13
CA GLY A 60 -6.68 9.58 -16.32
C GLY A 60 -5.16 9.46 -16.09
N LYS A 61 -4.71 9.28 -14.85
CA LYS A 61 -3.30 9.05 -14.51
C LYS A 61 -3.03 7.59 -14.16
N VAL A 62 -1.85 7.12 -14.58
CA VAL A 62 -1.35 5.79 -14.23
C VAL A 62 -0.24 5.94 -13.21
N TYR A 63 -0.38 5.23 -12.09
CA TYR A 63 0.58 5.22 -11.01
C TYR A 63 1.13 3.82 -10.81
N SER A 64 2.44 3.70 -10.60
CA SER A 64 3.10 2.46 -10.20
C SER A 64 3.71 2.64 -8.82
N ALA A 65 3.29 1.81 -7.87
CA ALA A 65 3.87 1.76 -6.54
C ALA A 65 4.84 0.58 -6.45
N ILE A 66 6.10 0.85 -6.12
CA ILE A 66 7.14 -0.17 -5.96
C ILE A 66 7.49 -0.26 -4.48
N ALA A 67 7.13 -1.37 -3.85
CA ALA A 67 7.60 -1.73 -2.52
C ALA A 67 9.09 -2.13 -2.58
N ARG A 68 9.90 -1.58 -1.68
CA ARG A 68 11.34 -1.81 -1.60
C ARG A 68 11.73 -2.21 -0.19
N ASP A 69 12.69 -3.11 -0.09
CA ASP A 69 13.37 -3.45 1.15
C ASP A 69 13.94 -2.21 1.87
N PRO A 70 14.06 -2.27 3.20
CA PRO A 70 14.69 -1.23 3.96
C PRO A 70 16.13 -0.95 3.51
N ALA A 71 16.54 0.30 3.60
CA ALA A 71 17.95 0.66 3.46
C ALA A 71 18.76 -0.02 4.58
N PRO A 72 20.06 -0.30 4.40
CA PRO A 72 20.87 -1.00 5.41
C PRO A 72 20.93 -0.32 6.78
N SER A 73 20.57 0.96 6.86
CA SER A 73 20.50 1.76 8.09
C SER A 73 19.08 1.97 8.63
N SER A 74 18.06 1.31 8.05
CA SER A 74 16.66 1.41 8.45
C SER A 74 16.04 0.02 8.54
N SER A 75 14.95 -0.11 9.31
CA SER A 75 14.09 -1.29 9.28
C SER A 75 12.77 -1.03 8.55
N ASP A 76 12.58 0.21 8.07
CA ASP A 76 11.35 0.63 7.42
C ASP A 76 11.40 0.31 5.92
N PHE A 77 10.41 -0.44 5.47
CA PHE A 77 10.19 -0.67 4.05
C PHE A 77 9.79 0.63 3.37
N GLY A 78 10.25 0.84 2.14
CA GLY A 78 9.96 2.04 1.36
C GLY A 78 8.96 1.78 0.24
N VAL A 79 8.24 2.82 -0.16
CA VAL A 79 7.52 2.85 -1.45
C VAL A 79 8.11 3.92 -2.34
N ILE A 80 8.29 3.57 -3.60
CA ILE A 80 8.55 4.53 -4.67
C ILE A 80 7.26 4.63 -5.47
N LEU A 81 6.68 5.84 -5.50
CA LEU A 81 5.57 6.15 -6.37
C LEU A 81 6.12 6.74 -7.67
N LEU A 82 5.81 6.09 -8.78
CA LEU A 82 6.11 6.57 -10.13
C LEU A 82 4.80 6.98 -10.78
N THR A 83 4.77 8.19 -11.32
CA THR A 83 3.71 8.62 -12.23
C THR A 83 4.17 8.29 -13.64
N ASP A 84 3.45 7.43 -14.31
CA ASP A 84 3.70 7.20 -15.74
C ASP A 84 3.18 8.42 -16.51
N ARG A 85 4.05 8.98 -17.36
CA ARG A 85 3.67 10.04 -18.30
C ARG A 85 3.57 9.40 -19.67
N ASN A 86 2.33 9.22 -20.12
CA ASN A 86 2.04 9.03 -21.53
C ASN A 86 2.26 10.32 -22.32
#